data_AF-A0A1V5W4X1-F1
#
_entry.id   AF-A0A1V5W4X1-F1
#
_cell.length_a   1.000
_cell.length_b   1.000
_cell.length_c   1.000
_cell.angle_alpha   90.00
_cell.angle_beta   90.00
_cell.angle_gamma   90.00
#
_symmetry.space_group_name_H-M   'P 1'
#
loop_
_entity.id
_entity.type
_entity.pdbx_description
1 polymer ?
#
loop_
_entity_poly.entity_id
_entity_poly.type
_entity_poly.pdbx_seq_one_letter_code
_entity_poly.pdbx_strand_id
1 'polypeptide(L)'
;MNKIADILNERITPEGFREALVKLNGDFDFSIDSMISLGEVYCKLYPDSVDHSDSAQVQAGYKIVRFVIIEHIIKDLDDELKKAFREILLSANAISQIIPGLVKSRGKEKLLSIANSLDKRIKELKETVDTISNGVIKERWTGGISVFYNTIYIIKKTIEKLEG
;
A
#
# COMPACT_ATOMS: atom_id res chain seq x y z
N MET A 1 13.64 15.33 -2.20
CA MET A 1 12.76 14.16 -1.99
C MET A 1 11.37 14.70 -1.69
N ASN A 2 10.33 14.25 -2.43
CA ASN A 2 8.96 14.75 -2.25
C ASN A 2 8.38 14.21 -0.94
N LYS A 3 7.71 15.07 -0.16
CA LYS A 3 7.01 14.64 1.05
C LYS A 3 5.58 14.25 0.71
N ILE A 4 5.18 13.06 1.10
CA ILE A 4 3.83 12.52 0.86
C ILE A 4 2.71 13.42 1.42
N ALA A 5 2.98 14.14 2.51
CA ALA A 5 2.05 15.09 3.11
C ALA A 5 1.77 16.30 2.19
N ASP A 6 2.80 16.83 1.51
CA ASP A 6 2.67 17.98 0.61
C ASP A 6 1.84 17.61 -0.62
N ILE A 7 2.06 16.40 -1.16
CA ILE A 7 1.29 15.87 -2.29
C ILE A 7 -0.19 15.76 -1.95
N LEU A 8 -0.53 15.28 -0.74
CA LEU A 8 -1.92 15.18 -0.30
C LEU A 8 -2.57 16.56 -0.12
N ASN A 9 -1.83 17.53 0.41
CA ASN A 9 -2.31 18.92 0.53
C ASN A 9 -2.63 19.54 -0.84
N GLU A 10 -1.81 19.28 -1.87
CA GLU A 10 -2.03 19.77 -3.23
C GLU A 10 -3.15 19.02 -3.97
N ARG A 11 -3.33 17.73 -3.64
CA ARG A 11 -4.28 16.82 -4.29
C ARG A 11 -5.24 16.27 -3.24
N ILE A 12 -6.21 17.11 -2.86
CA ILE A 12 -7.12 16.88 -1.73
C ILE A 12 -7.93 15.57 -1.86
N THR A 13 -8.18 15.09 -3.08
CA THR A 13 -8.92 13.84 -3.31
C THR A 13 -7.99 12.61 -3.27
N PRO A 14 -8.44 11.47 -2.71
CA PRO A 14 -7.64 10.24 -2.67
C PRO A 14 -7.14 9.79 -4.06
N GLU A 15 -7.97 9.95 -5.09
CA GLU A 15 -7.65 9.58 -6.46
C GLU A 15 -6.57 10.49 -7.07
N GLY A 16 -6.67 11.81 -6.86
CA GLY A 16 -5.65 12.77 -7.30
C GLY A 16 -4.31 12.55 -6.59
N PHE A 17 -4.36 12.24 -5.29
CA PHE A 17 -3.19 11.86 -4.51
C PHE A 17 -2.53 10.59 -5.06
N ARG A 18 -3.32 9.55 -5.35
CA ARG A 18 -2.82 8.31 -5.95
C ARG A 18 -2.11 8.55 -7.28
N GLU A 19 -2.72 9.32 -8.18
CA GLU A 19 -2.11 9.60 -9.49
C GLU A 19 -0.77 10.32 -9.36
N ALA A 20 -0.64 11.24 -8.40
CA ALA A 20 0.61 11.91 -8.10
C ALA A 20 1.66 10.94 -7.54
N LEU A 21 1.28 10.06 -6.60
CA LEU A 21 2.19 9.04 -6.05
C LEU A 21 2.72 8.08 -7.11
N VAL A 22 1.87 7.60 -8.02
CA VAL A 22 2.29 6.69 -9.09
C VAL A 22 3.37 7.31 -9.98
N LYS A 23 3.30 8.63 -10.24
CA LYS A 23 4.30 9.36 -11.03
C LYS A 23 5.66 9.45 -10.34
N LEU A 24 5.70 9.33 -9.01
CA LEU A 24 6.96 9.31 -8.25
C LEU A 24 7.66 7.96 -8.31
N ASN A 25 6.97 6.88 -8.72
CA ASN A 25 7.57 5.56 -8.87
C ASN A 25 8.34 5.06 -7.62
N GLY A 26 7.84 5.40 -6.43
CA GLY A 26 8.47 5.09 -5.15
C GLY A 26 9.56 6.07 -4.68
N ASP A 27 9.84 7.13 -5.43
CA ASP A 27 10.78 8.20 -5.07
C ASP A 27 10.09 9.30 -4.22
N PHE A 28 9.79 8.93 -2.98
CA PHE A 28 9.25 9.84 -1.97
C PHE A 28 9.79 9.49 -0.59
N ASP A 29 9.71 10.47 0.33
CA ASP A 29 10.08 10.24 1.71
C ASP A 29 9.05 9.32 2.39
N PHE A 30 9.55 8.24 2.97
CA PHE A 30 8.75 7.26 3.72
C PHE A 30 9.33 7.02 5.12
N SER A 31 9.93 8.05 5.70
CA SER A 31 10.31 8.10 7.11
C SER A 31 9.08 8.11 8.04
N ILE A 32 9.30 7.81 9.32
CA ILE A 32 8.27 7.93 10.37
C ILE A 32 7.72 9.37 10.42
N ASP A 33 8.58 10.38 10.31
CA ASP A 33 8.18 11.78 10.29
C ASP A 33 7.23 12.05 9.11
N SER A 34 7.54 11.51 7.92
CA SER A 34 6.66 11.60 6.77
C SER A 34 5.32 10.87 6.97
N MET A 35 5.31 9.72 7.65
CA MET A 35 4.08 9.00 7.99
C MET A 35 3.19 9.79 8.96
N ILE A 36 3.81 10.46 9.94
CA ILE A 36 3.11 11.31 10.92
C ILE A 36 2.59 12.57 10.23
N SER A 37 3.40 13.26 9.43
CA SER A 37 2.97 14.46 8.70
C SER A 37 1.84 14.18 7.71
N LEU A 38 1.87 13.03 7.00
CA LEU A 38 0.72 12.60 6.19
C LEU A 38 -0.52 12.42 7.07
N GLY A 39 -0.30 11.85 8.25
CA GLY A 39 -1.29 11.65 9.29
C GLY A 39 -2.04 12.92 9.67
N GLU A 40 -1.27 13.94 10.03
CA GLU A 40 -1.76 15.25 10.42
C GLU A 40 -2.51 15.95 9.28
N VAL A 41 -1.98 15.88 8.05
CA VAL A 41 -2.64 16.45 6.87
C VAL A 41 -3.98 15.77 6.60
N TYR A 42 -4.06 14.44 6.62
CA TYR A 42 -5.35 13.78 6.39
C TYR A 42 -6.33 14.13 7.52
N CYS A 43 -5.93 14.13 8.79
CA CYS A 43 -6.82 14.47 9.91
C CYS A 43 -7.41 15.88 9.74
N LYS A 44 -6.62 16.83 9.22
CA LYS A 44 -7.07 18.20 8.93
C LYS A 44 -8.06 18.26 7.76
N LEU A 45 -7.81 17.49 6.69
CA LEU A 45 -8.70 17.43 5.52
C LEU A 45 -9.99 16.65 5.78
N TYR A 46 -9.96 15.74 6.76
CA TYR A 46 -11.01 14.78 7.06
C TYR A 46 -11.30 14.72 8.58
N PRO A 47 -11.82 15.81 9.18
CA PRO A 47 -11.99 15.92 10.63
C PRO A 47 -12.97 14.88 11.20
N ASP A 48 -14.02 14.50 10.47
CA ASP A 48 -14.98 13.50 10.94
C ASP A 48 -14.37 12.09 11.03
N SER A 49 -13.19 11.87 10.46
CA SER A 49 -12.43 10.62 10.63
C SER A 49 -11.78 10.48 12.00
N VAL A 50 -11.73 11.56 12.78
CA VAL A 50 -11.17 11.60 14.14
C VAL A 50 -12.25 11.28 15.17
N ASP A 51 -13.44 11.85 15.00
CA ASP A 51 -14.53 11.77 15.99
C ASP A 51 -15.50 10.61 15.72
N HIS A 52 -15.54 10.07 14.50
CA HIS A 52 -16.47 9.01 14.09
C HIS A 52 -15.75 7.86 13.38
N SER A 53 -15.57 6.75 14.10
CA SER A 53 -14.82 5.57 13.64
C SER A 53 -15.38 4.89 12.39
N ASP A 54 -16.66 5.10 12.05
CA ASP A 54 -17.33 4.47 10.90
C ASP A 54 -17.65 5.46 9.76
N SER A 55 -17.09 6.67 9.80
CA SER A 55 -17.38 7.67 8.76
C SER A 55 -16.74 7.29 7.42
N ALA A 56 -17.35 7.77 6.32
CA ALA A 56 -16.76 7.62 4.97
C ALA A 56 -15.33 8.21 4.88
N GLN A 57 -15.01 9.16 5.76
CA GLN A 57 -13.71 9.78 5.87
C GLN A 57 -12.65 8.85 6.49
N VAL A 58 -13.03 7.93 7.38
CA VAL A 58 -12.14 6.85 7.85
C VAL A 58 -11.70 5.97 6.69
N GLN A 59 -12.62 5.64 5.79
CA GLN A 59 -12.30 4.85 4.59
C GLN A 59 -11.37 5.60 3.64
N ALA A 60 -11.52 6.92 3.51
CA ALA A 60 -10.58 7.76 2.75
C ALA A 60 -9.18 7.72 3.36
N GLY A 61 -9.06 7.83 4.69
CA GLY A 61 -7.77 7.70 5.40
C GLY A 61 -7.08 6.36 5.15
N TYR A 62 -7.82 5.24 5.24
CA TYR A 62 -7.27 3.92 4.91
C TYR A 62 -6.82 3.82 3.44
N LYS A 63 -7.58 4.38 2.49
CA LYS A 63 -7.20 4.40 1.08
C LYS A 63 -5.91 5.18 0.83
N ILE A 64 -5.81 6.38 1.39
CA ILE A 64 -4.62 7.26 1.28
C ILE A 64 -3.38 6.52 1.76
N VAL A 65 -3.43 5.96 2.97
CA VAL A 65 -2.33 5.17 3.54
C VAL A 65 -1.97 3.99 2.63
N ARG A 66 -2.97 3.23 2.15
CA ARG A 66 -2.73 2.08 1.27
C ARG A 66 -2.01 2.47 -0.01
N PHE A 67 -2.35 3.60 -0.63
CA PHE A 67 -1.65 4.04 -1.85
C PHE A 67 -0.16 4.28 -1.60
N VAL A 68 0.20 4.91 -0.49
CA VAL A 68 1.61 5.13 -0.14
C VAL A 68 2.32 3.81 0.09
N ILE A 69 1.72 2.89 0.86
CA ILE A 69 2.32 1.59 1.16
C ILE A 69 2.56 0.80 -0.13
N ILE A 70 1.59 0.76 -1.04
CA ILE A 70 1.68 0.04 -2.31
C ILE A 70 2.88 0.54 -3.10
N GLU A 71 2.98 1.85 -3.34
CA GLU A 71 4.11 2.40 -4.12
C GLU A 71 5.45 2.17 -3.42
N HIS A 72 5.48 2.21 -2.09
CA HIS A 72 6.71 1.96 -1.34
C HIS A 72 7.20 0.51 -1.47
N ILE A 73 6.31 -0.48 -1.31
CA ILE A 73 6.73 -1.88 -1.29
C ILE A 73 7.05 -2.43 -2.68
N ILE A 74 6.50 -1.85 -3.75
CA ILE A 74 6.75 -2.28 -5.14
C ILE A 74 7.88 -1.51 -5.83
N LYS A 75 8.50 -0.52 -5.17
CA LYS A 75 9.45 0.43 -5.80
C LYS A 75 10.64 -0.23 -6.51
N ASP A 76 11.07 -1.41 -6.05
CA ASP A 76 12.22 -2.14 -6.60
C ASP A 76 11.84 -3.19 -7.66
N LEU A 77 10.55 -3.30 -8.00
CA LEU A 77 10.08 -4.16 -9.09
C LEU A 77 10.27 -3.49 -10.46
N ASP A 78 10.33 -4.30 -11.52
CA ASP A 78 10.27 -3.77 -12.88
C ASP A 78 8.88 -3.20 -13.21
N ASP A 79 8.76 -2.39 -14.27
CA ASP A 79 7.53 -1.64 -14.57
C ASP A 79 6.31 -2.53 -14.83
N GLU A 80 6.51 -3.70 -15.43
CA GLU A 80 5.45 -4.67 -15.68
C GLU A 80 4.93 -5.23 -14.35
N LEU A 81 5.83 -5.66 -13.48
CA LEU A 81 5.50 -6.17 -12.15
C LEU A 81 4.91 -5.08 -11.26
N LYS A 82 5.43 -3.84 -11.31
CA LYS A 82 4.83 -2.69 -10.61
C LYS A 82 3.38 -2.50 -11.01
N LYS A 83 3.10 -2.48 -12.31
CA LYS A 83 1.72 -2.33 -12.81
C LYS A 83 0.82 -3.45 -12.29
N ALA A 84 1.25 -4.71 -12.43
CA ALA A 84 0.48 -5.86 -12.02
C ALA A 84 0.25 -5.93 -10.50
N PHE A 85 1.30 -5.77 -9.70
CA PHE A 85 1.19 -5.81 -8.23
C PHE A 85 0.44 -4.62 -7.68
N ARG A 86 0.56 -3.43 -8.27
CA ARG A 86 -0.27 -2.28 -7.90
C ARG A 86 -1.75 -2.61 -8.05
N GLU A 87 -2.15 -3.21 -9.18
CA GLU A 87 -3.55 -3.61 -9.41
C GLU A 87 -4.02 -4.67 -8.40
N ILE A 88 -3.22 -5.70 -8.16
CA ILE A 88 -3.52 -6.76 -7.18
C ILE A 88 -3.66 -6.19 -5.76
N LEU A 89 -2.74 -5.32 -5.34
CA LEU A 89 -2.72 -4.79 -3.98
C LEU A 89 -3.83 -3.76 -3.74
N LEU A 90 -4.34 -3.13 -4.80
CA LEU A 90 -5.54 -2.31 -4.75
C LEU A 90 -6.82 -3.13 -4.69
N SER A 91 -6.83 -4.29 -5.36
CA SER A 91 -7.99 -5.18 -5.45
C SER A 91 -7.54 -6.64 -5.52
N ALA A 92 -7.70 -7.36 -4.41
CA ALA A 92 -7.39 -8.79 -4.35
C ALA A 92 -8.20 -9.63 -5.36
N ASN A 93 -9.31 -9.11 -5.89
CA ASN A 93 -10.09 -9.76 -6.95
C ASN A 93 -9.30 -9.92 -8.25
N ALA A 94 -8.29 -9.07 -8.50
CA ALA A 94 -7.46 -9.14 -9.70
C ALA A 94 -6.45 -10.31 -9.66
N ILE A 95 -6.23 -10.93 -8.49
CA ILE A 95 -5.25 -12.02 -8.31
C ILE A 95 -5.50 -13.17 -9.28
N SER A 96 -6.75 -13.64 -9.40
CA SER A 96 -7.11 -14.80 -10.23
C SER A 96 -6.92 -14.53 -11.72
N GLN A 97 -6.92 -13.27 -12.15
CA GLN A 97 -6.75 -12.87 -13.54
C GLN A 97 -5.27 -12.62 -13.87
N ILE A 98 -4.52 -12.00 -12.96
CA ILE A 98 -3.16 -11.52 -13.22
C ILE A 98 -2.10 -12.59 -12.92
N ILE A 99 -2.21 -13.28 -11.78
CA ILE A 99 -1.17 -14.22 -11.34
C ILE A 99 -0.92 -15.35 -12.35
N PRO A 100 -1.93 -15.99 -12.97
CA PRO A 100 -1.67 -17.04 -13.96
C PRO A 100 -0.86 -16.55 -15.17
N GLY A 101 -1.11 -15.34 -15.66
CA GLY A 101 -0.35 -14.75 -16.76
C GLY A 101 1.10 -14.44 -16.37
N LEU A 102 1.31 -13.96 -15.15
CA LEU A 102 2.66 -13.74 -14.63
C LEU A 102 3.42 -15.04 -14.40
N VAL A 103 2.77 -16.12 -13.94
CA VAL A 103 3.43 -17.42 -13.75
C VAL A 103 3.94 -17.94 -15.10
N LYS A 104 3.10 -17.85 -16.14
CA LYS A 104 3.49 -18.26 -17.51
C LYS A 104 4.66 -17.46 -18.08
N SER A 105 4.75 -16.16 -17.78
CA SER A 105 5.78 -15.28 -18.36
C SER A 105 7.07 -15.20 -17.54
N ARG A 106 6.99 -15.28 -16.21
CA ARG A 106 8.14 -15.08 -15.30
C ARG A 106 8.55 -16.34 -14.54
N GLY A 107 7.73 -17.38 -14.55
CA GLY A 107 7.95 -18.61 -13.81
C GLY A 107 7.45 -18.55 -12.37
N LYS A 108 6.99 -19.70 -11.89
CA LYS A 108 6.42 -19.90 -10.54
C LYS A 108 7.38 -19.47 -9.42
N GLU A 109 8.62 -19.94 -9.48
CA GLU A 109 9.63 -19.70 -8.43
C GLU A 109 9.95 -18.20 -8.28
N LYS A 110 10.07 -17.49 -9.41
CA LYS A 110 10.35 -16.06 -9.41
C LYS A 110 9.24 -15.27 -8.74
N LEU A 111 7.98 -15.59 -9.03
CA LEU A 111 6.85 -14.92 -8.39
C LEU A 111 6.71 -15.25 -6.91
N LEU A 112 6.97 -16.50 -6.50
CA LEU A 112 7.00 -16.84 -5.07
C LEU A 112 8.09 -16.05 -4.34
N SER A 113 9.27 -15.93 -4.93
CA SER A 113 10.35 -15.09 -4.39
C SER A 113 9.93 -13.64 -4.23
N ILE A 114 9.27 -13.05 -5.24
CA ILE A 114 8.73 -11.68 -5.16
C ILE A 114 7.67 -11.58 -4.06
N ALA A 115 6.70 -12.49 -4.00
CA ALA A 115 5.65 -12.48 -2.99
C ALA A 115 6.22 -12.61 -1.55
N ASN A 116 7.28 -13.40 -1.37
CA ASN A 116 8.00 -13.50 -0.10
C ASN A 116 8.77 -12.22 0.25
N SER A 117 9.38 -11.55 -0.75
CA SER A 117 10.03 -10.25 -0.52
C SER A 117 9.02 -9.17 -0.10
N LEU A 118 7.86 -9.11 -0.76
CA LEU A 118 6.79 -8.18 -0.40
C LEU A 118 6.24 -8.47 1.01
N ASP A 119 6.00 -9.74 1.34
CA ASP A 119 5.60 -10.16 2.69
C ASP A 119 6.58 -9.66 3.76
N LYS A 120 7.89 -9.81 3.52
CA LYS A 120 8.93 -9.33 4.42
C LYS A 120 8.86 -7.81 4.59
N ARG A 121 8.78 -7.05 3.50
CA ARG A 121 8.68 -5.58 3.53
C ARG A 121 7.44 -5.09 4.28
N ILE A 122 6.31 -5.78 4.14
CA ILE A 122 5.07 -5.46 4.87
C ILE A 122 5.26 -5.70 6.37
N LYS A 123 5.96 -6.77 6.77
CA LYS A 123 6.28 -7.06 8.18
C LYS A 123 7.23 -6.01 8.78
N GLU A 124 8.31 -5.69 8.08
CA GLU A 124 9.25 -4.62 8.49
C GLU A 124 8.55 -3.26 8.62
N LEU A 125 7.62 -2.95 7.70
CA LEU A 125 6.81 -1.75 7.77
C LEU A 125 5.87 -1.75 8.99
N LYS A 126 5.26 -2.89 9.32
CA LYS A 126 4.41 -3.00 10.52
C LYS A 126 5.20 -2.72 11.79
N GLU A 127 6.42 -3.27 11.90
CA GLU A 127 7.32 -2.99 13.01
C GLU A 127 7.62 -1.49 13.12
N THR A 128 7.86 -0.82 11.98
CA THR A 128 8.05 0.63 11.94
C THR A 128 6.82 1.39 12.43
N VAL A 129 5.63 1.04 11.94
CA VAL A 129 4.36 1.67 12.36
C VAL A 129 4.06 1.44 13.85
N ASP A 130 4.49 0.32 14.41
CA ASP A 130 4.29 0.03 15.84
C ASP A 130 5.04 0.98 16.76
N THR A 131 6.09 1.64 16.26
CA THR A 131 6.84 2.68 16.98
C THR A 131 6.12 4.03 17.03
N ILE A 132 5.13 4.27 16.16
CA ILE A 132 4.33 5.50 16.17
C ILE A 132 3.52 5.53 17.48
N SER A 133 3.40 6.71 18.09
CA SER A 133 2.57 6.91 19.27
C SER A 133 1.11 6.52 19.00
N ASN A 134 0.44 5.99 20.03
CA ASN A 134 -0.96 5.59 19.89
C ASN A 134 -1.85 6.79 19.53
N GLY A 135 -2.82 6.56 18.66
CA GLY A 135 -3.75 7.57 18.18
C GLY A 135 -4.27 7.23 16.78
N VAL A 136 -5.12 8.11 16.24
CA VAL A 136 -5.81 7.91 14.95
C VAL A 136 -4.81 7.67 13.83
N ILE A 137 -3.69 8.39 13.80
CA ILE A 137 -2.64 8.22 12.77
C ILE A 137 -2.13 6.78 12.76
N LYS A 138 -1.71 6.24 13.92
CA LYS A 138 -1.26 4.86 14.05
C LYS A 138 -2.34 3.86 13.66
N GLU A 139 -3.60 4.12 14.04
CA GLU A 139 -4.73 3.28 13.67
C GLU A 139 -4.90 3.19 12.15
N ARG A 140 -4.82 4.33 11.42
CA ARG A 140 -4.92 4.35 9.96
C ARG A 140 -3.78 3.57 9.30
N TRP A 141 -2.55 3.73 9.79
CA TRP A 141 -1.41 2.95 9.31
C TRP A 141 -1.58 1.45 9.59
N THR A 142 -1.98 1.09 10.80
CA THR A 142 -2.17 -0.32 11.22
C THR A 142 -3.26 -1.01 10.40
N GLY A 143 -4.43 -0.38 10.26
CA GLY A 143 -5.53 -0.91 9.44
C GLY A 143 -5.28 -0.81 7.93
N GLY A 144 -4.43 0.12 7.50
CA GLY A 144 -3.95 0.22 6.13
C GLY A 144 -3.04 -0.95 5.74
N ILE A 145 -2.13 -1.35 6.63
CA ILE A 145 -1.19 -2.45 6.41
C ILE A 145 -1.88 -3.82 6.45
N SER A 146 -2.84 -4.01 7.37
CA SER A 146 -3.39 -5.33 7.70
C SER A 146 -3.99 -6.07 6.50
N VAL A 147 -4.58 -5.35 5.54
CA VAL A 147 -5.18 -5.93 4.32
C VAL A 147 -4.15 -6.61 3.41
N PHE A 148 -2.89 -6.18 3.47
CA PHE A 148 -1.86 -6.73 2.61
C PHE A 148 -1.41 -8.12 3.04
N TYR A 149 -1.50 -8.47 4.33
CA TYR A 149 -1.22 -9.84 4.78
C TYR A 149 -2.12 -10.87 4.10
N ASN A 150 -3.43 -10.61 4.07
CA ASN A 150 -4.38 -11.48 3.41
C ASN A 150 -4.16 -11.50 1.89
N THR A 151 -3.90 -10.34 1.28
CA THR A 151 -3.65 -10.24 -0.17
C THR A 151 -2.42 -11.06 -0.57
N ILE A 152 -1.29 -10.90 0.13
CA ILE A 152 -0.06 -11.66 -0.11
C ILE A 152 -0.28 -13.17 0.13
N TYR A 153 -1.01 -13.54 1.18
CA TYR A 153 -1.36 -14.94 1.43
C TYR A 153 -2.12 -15.55 0.24
N ILE A 154 -3.13 -14.85 -0.28
CA ILE A 154 -3.91 -15.33 -1.43
C ILE A 154 -3.03 -15.41 -2.70
N ILE A 155 -2.12 -14.45 -2.91
CA ILE A 155 -1.15 -14.52 -4.03
C ILE A 155 -0.32 -15.80 -3.93
N LYS A 156 0.34 -16.05 -2.79
CA LYS A 156 1.20 -17.23 -2.60
C LYS A 156 0.42 -18.52 -2.85
N LYS A 157 -0.76 -18.65 -2.23
CA LYS A 157 -1.66 -19.81 -2.41
C LYS A 157 -2.10 -20.00 -3.85
N THR A 158 -2.33 -18.90 -4.58
CA THR A 158 -2.71 -18.95 -6.00
C THR A 158 -1.55 -19.45 -6.85
N ILE A 159 -0.33 -18.92 -6.62
CA ILE A 159 0.86 -19.36 -7.34
C ILE A 159 1.14 -20.86 -7.07
N GLU A 160 1.02 -21.30 -5.82
CA GLU A 160 1.24 -22.71 -5.43
C GLU A 160 0.33 -23.69 -6.16
N LYS A 161 -0.94 -23.31 -6.38
CA LYS A 161 -1.95 -24.13 -7.07
C LYS A 161 -1.76 -24.19 -8.59
N LEU A 162 -1.00 -23.28 -9.17
CA LEU A 162 -0.74 -23.28 -10.61
C LEU A 162 0.37 -24.29 -10.90
N GLU A 163 0.16 -25.07 -11.95
CA GLU A 163 1.22 -25.88 -12.57
C GLU A 163 2.24 -24.92 -13.18
N GLY A 164 3.52 -25.22 -12.95
CA GLY A 164 4.65 -24.40 -13.40
C GLY A 164 5.03 -24.69 -14.83
#